data_AF-M0L370-F1
#
_entry.id   AF-M0L370-F1
#
_cell.length_a   1.000
_cell.length_b   1.000
_cell.length_c   1.000
_cell.angle_alpha   90.00
_cell.angle_beta   90.00
_cell.angle_gamma   90.00
#
_symmetry.space_group_name_H-M   'P 1'
#
loop_
_entity.id
_entity.type
_entity.pdbx_description
1 polymer ?
#
loop_
_entity_poly.entity_id
_entity_poly.type
_entity_poly.pdbx_seq_one_letter_code
_entity_poly.pdbx_strand_id
1 'polypeptide(L)'
;MRTVLTGFEKGASEEEIDPLDQLASWTEAMREDWEANVMDEYGNMDNSPYRHGYWSFAYSLDSEFDQPSLSEFLDLLREVKGHETGWPAWLISEDQVHPRDETIEGWYTGGTFDDPAHADYWRASPDGMLFLLRGYQEDSKDELEPGTVLDYILPIWRVGECLLHAKRLGRELGEENTSVTVQARWTGLEGRTLGSIENRRGLFPPIERESHQATVTASQRFTVQDFEDALPEVVETLTQPLYQIFDFYEPPSDLIQNELDRMQSQ
;
A
#
# COMPACT_ATOMS: atom_id res chain seq x y z
N MET A 1 -28.36 54.27 -31.65
CA MET A 1 -28.68 52.86 -31.96
C MET A 1 -27.57 52.02 -31.35
N ARG A 2 -27.92 51.05 -30.51
CA ARG A 2 -27.03 50.19 -29.71
C ARG A 2 -26.01 49.43 -30.56
N THR A 3 -24.78 49.27 -30.05
CA THR A 3 -24.12 47.96 -30.00
C THR A 3 -23.22 47.89 -28.76
N VAL A 4 -23.54 46.92 -27.92
CA VAL A 4 -22.78 46.45 -26.76
C VAL A 4 -21.72 45.48 -27.29
N LEU A 5 -20.46 45.60 -26.84
CA LEU A 5 -19.50 44.51 -26.93
C LEU A 5 -19.14 44.10 -25.50
N THR A 6 -19.82 43.04 -25.09
CA THR A 6 -19.65 42.25 -23.89
C THR A 6 -18.20 41.78 -23.77
N GLY A 7 -17.64 41.94 -22.57
CA GLY A 7 -16.37 41.35 -22.20
C GLY A 7 -16.46 39.84 -22.24
N PHE A 8 -15.39 39.21 -22.72
CA PHE A 8 -15.11 37.81 -22.48
C PHE A 8 -14.83 37.64 -20.99
N GLU A 9 -15.75 37.03 -20.25
CA GLU A 9 -15.43 36.39 -18.98
C GLU A 9 -14.52 35.20 -19.31
N LYS A 10 -13.25 35.32 -18.92
CA LYS A 10 -12.30 34.22 -18.88
C LYS A 10 -12.78 33.34 -17.71
N GLY A 11 -13.46 32.23 -18.02
CA GLY A 11 -13.77 31.20 -17.04
C GLY A 11 -12.50 30.83 -16.28
N ALA A 12 -12.59 30.78 -14.95
CA ALA A 12 -11.56 30.18 -14.13
C ALA A 12 -11.35 28.75 -14.64
N SER A 13 -10.14 28.43 -15.09
CA SER A 13 -9.75 27.04 -15.25
C SER A 13 -9.83 26.42 -13.87
N GLU A 14 -10.71 25.44 -13.67
CA GLU A 14 -10.56 24.49 -12.56
C GLU A 14 -9.12 23.98 -12.65
N GLU A 15 -8.31 24.27 -11.63
CA GLU A 15 -6.97 23.71 -11.55
C GLU A 15 -7.13 22.20 -11.41
N GLU A 16 -6.78 21.47 -12.47
CA GLU A 16 -6.69 20.02 -12.46
C GLU A 16 -5.68 19.63 -11.37
N ILE A 17 -6.19 19.00 -10.30
CA ILE A 17 -5.37 18.56 -9.17
C ILE A 17 -4.45 17.45 -9.68
N ASP A 18 -3.15 17.53 -9.39
CA ASP A 18 -2.21 16.46 -9.73
C ASP A 18 -2.66 15.15 -9.04
N PRO A 19 -2.87 14.04 -9.77
CA PRO A 19 -3.24 12.75 -9.17
C PRO A 19 -2.33 12.29 -8.03
N LEU A 20 -1.04 12.67 -8.06
CA LEU A 20 -0.13 12.41 -6.94
C LEU A 20 -0.53 13.19 -5.67
N ASP A 21 -0.89 14.46 -5.81
CA ASP A 21 -1.35 15.31 -4.70
C ASP A 21 -2.73 14.87 -4.19
N GLN A 22 -3.61 14.44 -5.10
CA GLN A 22 -4.92 13.88 -4.75
C GLN A 22 -4.77 12.60 -3.92
N LEU A 23 -3.97 11.64 -4.40
CA LEU A 23 -3.70 10.41 -3.65
C LEU A 23 -3.02 10.72 -2.33
N ALA A 24 -2.02 11.61 -2.30
CA ALA A 24 -1.35 12.00 -1.07
C ALA A 24 -2.32 12.58 -0.03
N SER A 25 -3.20 13.48 -0.45
CA SER A 25 -4.22 14.08 0.43
C SER A 25 -5.18 13.03 0.98
N TRP A 26 -5.64 12.12 0.13
CA TRP A 26 -6.53 11.05 0.55
C TRP A 26 -5.86 10.07 1.52
N THR A 27 -4.62 9.66 1.25
CA THR A 27 -3.86 8.78 2.15
C THR A 27 -3.60 9.40 3.52
N GLU A 28 -3.44 10.72 3.62
CA GLU A 28 -3.34 11.40 4.91
C GLU A 28 -4.65 11.34 5.68
N ALA A 29 -5.78 11.60 5.01
CA ALA A 29 -7.09 11.47 5.64
C ALA A 29 -7.37 10.04 6.14
N MET A 30 -6.95 9.01 5.38
CA MET A 30 -7.09 7.61 5.83
C MET A 30 -6.20 7.31 7.05
N ARG A 31 -5.01 7.91 7.13
CA ARG A 31 -4.14 7.80 8.31
C ARG A 31 -4.74 8.49 9.53
N GLU A 32 -5.32 9.67 9.37
CA GLU A 32 -5.99 10.39 10.47
C GLU A 32 -7.17 9.57 11.04
N ASP A 33 -7.96 8.95 10.15
CA ASP A 33 -9.06 8.07 10.54
C ASP A 33 -8.57 6.79 11.25
N TRP A 34 -7.52 6.17 10.72
CA TRP A 34 -6.83 5.04 11.37
C TRP A 34 -6.29 5.40 12.76
N GLU A 35 -5.59 6.54 12.90
CA GLU A 35 -5.08 6.99 14.20
C GLU A 35 -6.22 7.21 15.19
N ALA A 36 -7.35 7.77 14.74
CA ALA A 36 -8.53 7.92 15.58
C ALA A 36 -9.06 6.56 16.08
N ASN A 37 -9.14 5.55 15.20
CA ASN A 37 -9.53 4.18 15.58
C ASN A 37 -8.53 3.57 16.59
N VAL A 38 -7.22 3.74 16.37
CA VAL A 38 -6.18 3.29 17.32
C VAL A 38 -6.36 3.94 18.69
N MET A 39 -6.59 5.26 18.72
CA MET A 39 -6.77 5.99 19.98
C MET A 39 -8.06 5.58 20.71
N ASP A 40 -9.13 5.26 19.99
CA ASP A 40 -10.39 4.79 20.59
C ASP A 40 -10.24 3.38 21.18
N GLU A 41 -9.64 2.45 20.45
CA GLU A 41 -9.52 1.04 20.85
C GLU A 41 -8.42 0.81 21.90
N TYR A 42 -7.25 1.44 21.72
CA TYR A 42 -6.05 1.17 22.53
C TYR A 42 -5.68 2.31 23.49
N GLY A 43 -6.31 3.48 23.35
CA GLY A 43 -6.02 4.68 24.15
C GLY A 43 -4.72 5.40 23.77
N ASN A 44 -3.76 4.71 23.15
CA ASN A 44 -2.54 5.27 22.58
C ASN A 44 -1.89 4.28 21.59
N MET A 45 -0.94 4.79 20.80
CA MET A 45 -0.16 4.00 19.83
C MET A 45 0.67 2.88 20.49
N ASP A 46 1.26 3.13 21.66
CA ASP A 46 2.16 2.19 22.35
C ASP A 46 1.45 0.90 22.80
N ASN A 47 0.15 0.97 23.03
CA ASN A 47 -0.70 -0.16 23.38
C ASN A 47 -1.23 -0.94 22.16
N SER A 48 -1.00 -0.43 20.95
CA SER A 48 -1.53 -1.02 19.72
C SER A 48 -0.57 -2.04 19.09
N PRO A 49 -1.04 -2.87 18.15
CA PRO A 49 -0.17 -3.70 17.31
C PRO A 49 0.83 -2.89 16.47
N TYR A 50 0.61 -1.59 16.29
CA TYR A 50 1.40 -0.73 15.41
C TYR A 50 2.53 0.04 16.13
N ARG A 51 2.70 -0.18 17.44
CA ARG A 51 3.66 0.54 18.31
C ARG A 51 5.12 0.55 17.83
N HIS A 52 5.52 -0.43 17.02
CA HIS A 52 6.88 -0.53 16.48
C HIS A 52 7.00 0.01 15.05
N GLY A 53 5.90 0.38 14.42
CA GLY A 53 5.84 0.84 13.03
C GLY A 53 4.88 0.00 12.20
N TYR A 54 4.65 0.50 10.98
CA TYR A 54 3.75 -0.09 10.01
C TYR A 54 4.17 0.32 8.60
N TRP A 55 3.61 -0.34 7.60
CA TRP A 55 3.69 0.08 6.21
C TRP A 55 2.29 0.32 5.68
N SER A 56 2.19 1.18 4.67
CA SER A 56 0.95 1.42 3.94
C SER A 56 1.21 1.44 2.45
N PHE A 57 0.23 0.95 1.69
CA PHE A 57 0.20 1.07 0.24
C PHE A 57 -1.15 1.62 -0.18
N ALA A 58 -1.14 2.56 -1.11
CA ALA A 58 -2.33 3.14 -1.68
C ALA A 58 -2.20 3.26 -3.20
N TYR A 59 -3.34 3.22 -3.88
CA TYR A 59 -3.38 3.54 -5.29
C TYR A 59 -4.72 4.18 -5.69
N SER A 60 -4.70 4.92 -6.79
CA SER A 60 -5.87 5.39 -7.52
C SER A 60 -5.83 4.90 -8.97
N LEU A 61 -6.96 4.44 -9.48
CA LEU A 61 -7.16 4.22 -10.91
C LEU A 61 -7.54 5.55 -11.56
N ASP A 62 -6.61 6.16 -12.29
CA ASP A 62 -6.77 7.48 -12.91
C ASP A 62 -7.45 7.36 -14.28
N SER A 63 -8.69 6.85 -14.31
CA SER A 63 -9.48 6.65 -15.52
C SER A 63 -10.96 6.89 -15.26
N GLU A 64 -11.70 7.35 -16.27
CA GLU A 64 -13.16 7.39 -16.23
C GLU A 64 -13.72 5.98 -16.47
N PHE A 65 -14.51 5.49 -15.52
CA PHE A 65 -15.28 4.26 -15.64
C PHE A 65 -16.63 4.39 -14.93
N ASP A 66 -17.58 3.54 -15.32
CA ASP A 66 -18.87 3.46 -14.65
C ASP A 66 -18.67 2.92 -13.22
N GLN A 67 -18.84 3.80 -12.23
CA GLN A 67 -18.62 3.44 -10.83
C GLN A 67 -19.67 2.41 -10.39
N PRO A 68 -19.26 1.21 -9.92
CA PRO A 68 -20.19 0.24 -9.38
C PRO A 68 -20.84 0.76 -8.10
N SER A 69 -22.03 0.25 -7.77
CA SER A 69 -22.58 0.48 -6.44
C SER A 69 -21.67 -0.14 -5.36
N LEU A 70 -21.78 0.33 -4.12
CA LEU A 70 -20.93 -0.17 -3.03
C LEU A 70 -21.01 -1.69 -2.83
N SER A 71 -22.18 -2.29 -3.09
CA SER A 71 -22.36 -3.74 -3.01
C SER A 71 -21.69 -4.47 -4.17
N GLU A 72 -21.83 -3.96 -5.40
CA GLU A 72 -21.17 -4.51 -6.59
C GLU A 72 -19.65 -4.37 -6.47
N PHE A 73 -19.18 -3.26 -5.91
CA PHE A 73 -17.76 -3.05 -5.65
C PHE A 73 -17.21 -4.03 -4.61
N LEU A 74 -17.94 -4.30 -3.52
CA LEU A 74 -17.55 -5.33 -2.56
C LEU A 74 -17.44 -6.71 -3.20
N ASP A 75 -18.40 -7.08 -4.06
CA ASP A 75 -18.34 -8.34 -4.81
C ASP A 75 -17.13 -8.38 -5.75
N LEU A 76 -16.85 -7.28 -6.44
CA LEU A 76 -15.67 -7.16 -7.30
C LEU A 76 -14.36 -7.32 -6.50
N LEU A 77 -14.24 -6.67 -5.33
CA LEU A 77 -13.05 -6.83 -4.47
C LEU A 77 -12.84 -8.28 -4.04
N ARG A 78 -13.91 -9.06 -3.82
CA ARG A 78 -13.82 -10.50 -3.52
C ARG A 78 -13.29 -11.31 -4.69
N GLU A 79 -13.54 -10.87 -5.92
CA GLU A 79 -13.12 -11.54 -7.16
C GLU A 79 -11.66 -11.21 -7.51
N VAL A 80 -11.23 -9.95 -7.35
CA VAL A 80 -9.88 -9.50 -7.72
C VAL A 80 -8.81 -9.82 -6.67
N LYS A 81 -9.19 -10.46 -5.56
CA LYS A 81 -8.25 -10.82 -4.49
C LYS A 81 -7.08 -11.66 -5.01
N GLY A 82 -5.91 -11.41 -4.44
CA GLY A 82 -4.70 -12.20 -4.69
C GLY A 82 -4.71 -13.57 -4.00
N HIS A 83 -3.82 -14.45 -4.47
CA HIS A 83 -3.52 -15.74 -3.86
C HIS A 83 -2.01 -15.91 -3.59
N GLU A 84 -1.24 -14.84 -3.76
CA GLU A 84 0.23 -14.80 -3.65
C GLU A 84 0.75 -15.13 -2.25
N THR A 85 -0.02 -14.80 -1.22
CA THR A 85 0.38 -14.97 0.18
C THR A 85 -0.77 -15.51 1.03
N GLY A 86 -0.45 -16.02 2.22
CA GLY A 86 -1.44 -16.52 3.18
C GLY A 86 -2.33 -15.44 3.81
N TRP A 87 -1.95 -14.15 3.70
CA TRP A 87 -2.71 -13.01 4.21
C TRP A 87 -2.71 -11.88 3.16
N PRO A 88 -3.66 -11.92 2.21
CA PRO A 88 -3.64 -11.08 1.02
C PRO A 88 -3.81 -9.59 1.33
N ALA A 89 -3.40 -8.73 0.41
CA ALA A 89 -3.73 -7.32 0.43
C ALA A 89 -5.26 -7.13 0.29
N TRP A 90 -5.83 -6.17 1.04
CA TRP A 90 -7.28 -5.93 1.12
C TRP A 90 -8.09 -7.20 1.40
N LEU A 91 -7.68 -7.97 2.43
CA LEU A 91 -8.43 -9.14 2.86
C LEU A 91 -9.89 -8.77 3.15
N ILE A 92 -10.81 -9.62 2.69
CA ILE A 92 -12.25 -9.48 2.92
C ILE A 92 -12.73 -10.64 3.80
N SER A 93 -13.03 -10.32 5.06
CA SER A 93 -13.71 -11.17 6.03
C SER A 93 -15.08 -10.58 6.34
N GLU A 94 -16.12 -11.39 6.22
CA GLU A 94 -17.53 -10.96 6.33
C GLU A 94 -17.86 -10.27 7.67
N ASP A 95 -17.09 -10.54 8.72
CA ASP A 95 -17.30 -10.01 10.07
C ASP A 95 -16.46 -8.77 10.40
N GLN A 96 -15.47 -8.43 9.57
CA GLN A 96 -14.54 -7.30 9.79
C GLN A 96 -14.61 -6.23 8.70
N VAL A 97 -15.50 -6.41 7.71
CA VAL A 97 -15.67 -5.50 6.57
C VAL A 97 -17.05 -4.87 6.61
N HIS A 98 -17.08 -3.54 6.60
CA HIS A 98 -18.31 -2.77 6.75
C HIS A 98 -18.36 -1.56 5.80
N PRO A 99 -19.56 -1.12 5.39
CA PRO A 99 -19.73 0.18 4.76
C PRO A 99 -19.31 1.30 5.72
N ARG A 100 -18.51 2.24 5.23
CA ARG A 100 -18.17 3.48 5.94
C ARG A 100 -18.25 4.66 4.97
N ASP A 101 -19.23 5.51 5.18
CA ASP A 101 -19.61 6.58 4.24
C ASP A 101 -19.87 6.02 2.83
N GLU A 102 -19.21 6.55 1.81
CA GLU A 102 -19.29 6.08 0.41
C GLU A 102 -18.21 5.04 0.06
N THR A 103 -17.53 4.50 1.08
CA THR A 103 -16.41 3.55 0.93
C THR A 103 -16.67 2.26 1.70
N ILE A 104 -15.81 1.28 1.47
CA ILE A 104 -15.72 0.05 2.26
C ILE A 104 -14.54 0.18 3.21
N GLU A 105 -14.74 -0.19 4.47
CA GLU A 105 -13.70 -0.26 5.49
C GLU A 105 -13.47 -1.71 5.90
N GLY A 106 -12.19 -2.09 6.02
CA GLY A 106 -11.75 -3.26 6.77
C GLY A 106 -10.90 -2.84 7.94
N TRP A 107 -11.20 -3.37 9.13
CA TRP A 107 -10.44 -3.14 10.35
C TRP A 107 -10.21 -4.48 11.04
N TYR A 108 -8.95 -4.94 11.09
CA TYR A 108 -8.56 -6.26 11.54
C TYR A 108 -7.65 -6.16 12.75
N THR A 109 -8.12 -5.53 13.83
CA THR A 109 -7.37 -5.50 15.09
C THR A 109 -8.14 -6.21 16.20
N GLY A 110 -7.40 -6.93 17.06
CA GLY A 110 -7.97 -7.72 18.15
C GLY A 110 -8.48 -9.13 17.75
N GLY A 111 -8.83 -9.94 18.74
CA GLY A 111 -9.38 -11.28 18.55
C GLY A 111 -8.34 -12.40 18.47
N THR A 112 -8.44 -13.29 17.47
CA THR A 112 -7.56 -14.49 17.35
C THR A 112 -6.17 -14.15 16.80
N PHE A 113 -6.05 -13.01 16.11
CA PHE A 113 -4.81 -12.50 15.51
C PHE A 113 -4.50 -11.13 16.11
N ASP A 114 -3.91 -11.12 17.31
CA ASP A 114 -3.49 -9.89 18.01
C ASP A 114 -2.00 -9.63 17.78
N ASP A 115 -1.58 -9.69 16.52
CA ASP A 115 -0.18 -9.51 16.15
C ASP A 115 -0.03 -8.52 14.97
N PRO A 116 1.09 -7.78 14.93
CA PRO A 116 1.32 -6.75 13.91
C PRO A 116 1.13 -7.23 12.45
N ALA A 117 1.48 -8.49 12.13
CA ALA A 117 1.42 -9.04 10.77
C ALA A 117 0.01 -9.15 10.19
N HIS A 118 -1.01 -9.19 11.05
CA HIS A 118 -2.41 -9.35 10.67
C HIS A 118 -3.27 -8.14 11.07
N ALA A 119 -2.65 -7.15 11.70
CA ALA A 119 -3.28 -5.88 12.06
C ALA A 119 -3.44 -5.02 10.79
N ASP A 120 -4.55 -5.20 10.10
CA ASP A 120 -4.89 -4.43 8.90
C ASP A 120 -5.87 -3.31 9.21
N TYR A 121 -5.65 -2.17 8.56
CA TYR A 121 -6.70 -1.22 8.26
C TYR A 121 -6.67 -0.91 6.78
N TRP A 122 -7.83 -0.92 6.14
CA TRP A 122 -7.92 -0.53 4.74
C TRP A 122 -9.24 0.15 4.41
N ARG A 123 -9.19 1.01 3.39
CA ARG A 123 -10.33 1.71 2.81
C ARG A 123 -10.33 1.50 1.31
N ALA A 124 -11.49 1.23 0.74
CA ALA A 124 -11.66 1.05 -0.69
C ALA A 124 -12.90 1.83 -1.17
N SER A 125 -12.69 2.67 -2.17
CA SER A 125 -13.73 3.53 -2.74
C SER A 125 -14.10 3.05 -4.14
N PRO A 126 -15.40 3.00 -4.51
CA PRO A 126 -15.85 2.62 -5.85
C PRO A 126 -15.33 3.53 -6.98
N ASP A 127 -14.76 4.69 -6.65
CA ASP A 127 -14.06 5.59 -7.59
C ASP A 127 -12.63 5.13 -7.93
N GLY A 128 -12.19 3.98 -7.43
CA GLY A 128 -10.89 3.39 -7.74
C GLY A 128 -9.77 3.80 -6.80
N MET A 129 -10.05 4.47 -5.68
CA MET A 129 -9.06 4.76 -4.63
C MET A 129 -9.03 3.68 -3.55
N LEU A 130 -7.85 3.11 -3.28
CA LEU A 130 -7.64 2.06 -2.29
C LEU A 130 -6.43 2.35 -1.40
N PHE A 131 -6.57 2.08 -0.11
CA PHE A 131 -5.57 2.30 0.95
C PHE A 131 -5.51 1.04 1.80
N LEU A 132 -4.30 0.58 2.10
CA LEU A 132 -4.01 -0.47 3.07
C LEU A 132 -2.90 0.02 3.99
N LEU A 133 -3.04 -0.25 5.29
CA LEU A 133 -2.04 -0.11 6.32
C LEU A 133 -1.95 -1.43 7.08
N ARG A 134 -0.72 -1.90 7.33
CA ARG A 134 -0.46 -3.13 8.08
C ARG A 134 0.79 -3.00 8.94
N GLY A 135 0.78 -3.64 10.11
CA GLY A 135 2.00 -3.78 10.92
C GLY A 135 3.09 -4.63 10.24
N TYR A 136 4.31 -4.58 10.77
CA TYR A 136 5.41 -5.38 10.24
C TYR A 136 5.30 -6.84 10.66
N GLN A 137 5.44 -7.76 9.72
CA GLN A 137 5.37 -9.20 10.00
C GLN A 137 6.56 -9.68 10.83
N GLU A 138 7.69 -8.99 10.71
CA GLU A 138 8.92 -9.18 11.48
C GLU A 138 8.68 -9.00 12.97
N ASP A 139 7.77 -8.08 13.35
CA ASP A 139 7.45 -7.76 14.74
C ASP A 139 6.50 -8.79 15.40
N SER A 140 6.02 -9.76 14.63
CA SER A 140 5.24 -10.91 15.11
C SER A 140 6.07 -12.19 15.30
N LYS A 141 7.39 -12.15 15.08
CA LYS A 141 8.27 -13.34 15.16
C LYS A 141 8.87 -13.49 16.54
N ASP A 142 8.57 -14.60 17.23
CA ASP A 142 9.10 -14.90 18.56
C ASP A 142 10.63 -14.93 18.64
N GLU A 143 11.31 -15.27 17.54
CA GLU A 143 12.78 -15.34 17.48
C GLU A 143 13.47 -13.99 17.28
N LEU A 144 12.71 -12.91 17.05
CA LEU A 144 13.24 -11.57 16.78
C LEU A 144 12.67 -10.58 17.81
N GLU A 145 13.50 -9.63 18.24
CA GLU A 145 13.02 -8.53 19.07
C GLU A 145 12.17 -7.58 18.21
N PRO A 146 10.89 -7.32 18.54
CA PRO A 146 10.05 -6.40 17.78
C PRO A 146 10.68 -5.01 17.68
N GLY A 147 10.52 -4.35 16.53
CA GLY A 147 11.07 -3.02 16.30
C GLY A 147 12.55 -2.97 15.91
N THR A 148 13.21 -4.11 15.70
CA THR A 148 14.67 -4.14 15.46
C THR A 148 15.10 -4.56 14.05
N VAL A 149 14.26 -5.32 13.34
CA VAL A 149 14.58 -5.87 12.02
C VAL A 149 13.51 -5.47 11.01
N LEU A 150 13.95 -5.18 9.78
CA LEU A 150 13.11 -5.17 8.59
C LEU A 150 13.61 -6.27 7.65
N ASP A 151 12.73 -7.17 7.21
CA ASP A 151 13.08 -8.23 6.28
C ASP A 151 13.36 -7.64 4.89
N TYR A 152 14.48 -7.98 4.27
CA TYR A 152 14.81 -7.40 2.97
C TYR A 152 13.99 -7.99 1.80
N ILE A 153 13.20 -9.04 1.99
CA ILE A 153 12.34 -9.68 0.98
C ILE A 153 10.88 -9.22 1.14
N LEU A 154 10.38 -9.06 2.36
CA LEU A 154 8.96 -8.76 2.59
C LEU A 154 8.47 -7.49 1.87
N PRO A 155 9.18 -6.35 1.85
CA PRO A 155 8.75 -5.17 1.10
C PRO A 155 8.55 -5.45 -0.40
N ILE A 156 9.41 -6.27 -1.02
CA ILE A 156 9.26 -6.69 -2.42
C ILE A 156 7.93 -7.44 -2.62
N TRP A 157 7.63 -8.40 -1.72
CA TRP A 157 6.39 -9.16 -1.79
C TRP A 157 5.16 -8.30 -1.55
N ARG A 158 5.18 -7.43 -0.52
CA ARG A 158 4.05 -6.57 -0.17
C ARG A 158 3.72 -5.56 -1.26
N VAL A 159 4.73 -4.89 -1.82
CA VAL A 159 4.54 -3.99 -2.96
C VAL A 159 4.06 -4.76 -4.20
N GLY A 160 4.68 -5.90 -4.51
CA GLY A 160 4.27 -6.73 -5.65
C GLY A 160 2.83 -7.21 -5.57
N GLU A 161 2.40 -7.70 -4.39
CA GLU A 161 1.03 -8.13 -4.13
C GLU A 161 0.02 -6.99 -4.30
N CYS A 162 0.33 -5.79 -3.79
CA CYS A 162 -0.54 -4.62 -3.95
C CYS A 162 -0.64 -4.16 -5.42
N LEU A 163 0.46 -4.19 -6.17
CA LEU A 163 0.46 -3.85 -7.60
C LEU A 163 -0.33 -4.87 -8.44
N LEU A 164 -0.22 -6.17 -8.12
CA LEU A 164 -1.02 -7.21 -8.76
C LEU A 164 -2.51 -7.04 -8.45
N HIS A 165 -2.87 -6.60 -7.24
CA HIS A 165 -4.24 -6.23 -6.91
C HIS A 165 -4.71 -5.02 -7.75
N ALA A 166 -3.92 -3.95 -7.83
CA ALA A 166 -4.23 -2.77 -8.65
C ALA A 166 -4.41 -3.13 -10.13
N LYS A 167 -3.55 -4.00 -10.67
CA LYS A 167 -3.67 -4.55 -12.03
C LYS A 167 -5.00 -5.26 -12.26
N ARG A 168 -5.40 -6.17 -11.35
CA ARG A 168 -6.66 -6.93 -11.47
C ARG A 168 -7.86 -6.00 -11.43
N LEU A 169 -7.89 -5.08 -10.46
CA LEU A 169 -8.98 -4.12 -10.35
C LEU A 169 -9.04 -3.17 -11.56
N GLY A 170 -7.89 -2.68 -12.01
CA GLY A 170 -7.79 -1.81 -13.19
C GLY A 170 -8.27 -2.47 -14.48
N ARG A 171 -8.13 -3.81 -14.61
CA ARG A 171 -8.68 -4.56 -15.76
C ARG A 171 -10.20 -4.72 -15.72
N GLU A 172 -10.77 -4.80 -14.53
CA GLU A 172 -12.22 -4.98 -14.37
C GLU A 172 -12.98 -3.65 -14.46
N LEU A 173 -12.40 -2.57 -13.93
CA LEU A 173 -13.03 -1.24 -13.95
C LEU A 173 -12.62 -0.39 -15.15
N GLY A 174 -11.34 -0.43 -15.53
CA GLY A 174 -10.77 0.47 -16.51
C GLY A 174 -10.48 -0.16 -17.87
N GLU A 175 -9.73 0.57 -18.69
CA GLU A 175 -9.17 0.09 -19.96
C GLU A 175 -7.78 -0.55 -19.76
N GLU A 176 -7.26 -1.22 -20.80
CA GLU A 176 -5.96 -1.92 -20.77
C GLU A 176 -4.79 -1.00 -20.33
N ASN A 177 -4.82 0.28 -20.71
CA ASN A 177 -3.80 1.28 -20.37
C ASN A 177 -4.25 2.25 -19.28
N THR A 178 -5.13 1.82 -18.37
CA THR A 178 -5.55 2.62 -17.21
C THR A 178 -4.32 3.11 -16.45
N SER A 179 -4.23 4.44 -16.28
CA SER A 179 -3.18 5.05 -15.46
C SER A 179 -3.44 4.74 -13.99
N VAL A 180 -2.38 4.44 -13.25
CA VAL A 180 -2.44 4.10 -11.83
C VAL A 180 -1.44 4.96 -11.09
N THR A 181 -1.92 5.83 -10.20
CA THR A 181 -1.06 6.53 -9.25
C THR A 181 -0.93 5.68 -8.01
N VAL A 182 0.29 5.48 -7.50
CA VAL A 182 0.55 4.66 -6.31
C VAL A 182 1.36 5.43 -5.28
N GLN A 183 1.20 5.05 -4.02
CA GLN A 183 2.01 5.51 -2.89
C GLN A 183 2.31 4.34 -1.95
N ALA A 184 3.59 4.09 -1.69
CA ALA A 184 4.05 3.22 -0.61
C ALA A 184 4.70 4.06 0.49
N ARG A 185 4.44 3.73 1.75
CA ARG A 185 5.04 4.41 2.91
C ARG A 185 5.39 3.40 3.98
N TRP A 186 6.53 3.58 4.61
CA TRP A 186 7.02 2.76 5.71
C TRP A 186 7.40 3.66 6.88
N THR A 187 6.98 3.31 8.09
CA THR A 187 7.21 4.07 9.33
C THR A 187 7.92 3.21 10.38
N GLY A 188 8.38 3.81 11.48
CA GLY A 188 9.06 3.10 12.56
C GLY A 188 10.39 2.46 12.13
N LEU A 189 11.10 3.09 11.19
CA LEU A 189 12.31 2.53 10.57
C LEU A 189 13.60 2.91 11.31
N GLU A 190 13.61 3.99 12.10
CA GLU A 190 14.83 4.48 12.73
C GLU A 190 15.39 3.45 13.72
N GLY A 191 16.67 3.09 13.56
CA GLY A 191 17.34 2.08 14.37
C GLY A 191 17.05 0.63 13.99
N ARG A 192 16.17 0.37 13.01
CA ARG A 192 16.01 -0.99 12.44
C ARG A 192 17.21 -1.37 11.59
N THR A 193 17.49 -2.67 11.52
CA THR A 193 18.48 -3.25 10.60
C THR A 193 17.83 -4.14 9.52
N LEU A 194 18.45 -4.23 8.34
CA LEU A 194 18.01 -5.21 7.34
C LEU A 194 18.39 -6.64 7.74
N GLY A 195 17.41 -7.55 7.72
CA GLY A 195 17.59 -8.96 8.09
C GLY A 195 16.74 -9.93 7.26
N SER A 196 16.73 -11.21 7.63
CA SER A 196 15.85 -12.22 7.04
C SER A 196 15.16 -13.03 8.12
N ILE A 197 13.82 -13.09 8.08
CA ILE A 197 13.01 -13.72 9.14
C ILE A 197 12.68 -15.19 8.87
N GLU A 198 12.90 -15.68 7.65
CA GLU A 198 12.60 -17.09 7.30
C GLU A 198 13.85 -17.92 6.97
N ASN A 199 15.04 -17.40 7.28
CA ASN A 199 16.32 -18.05 6.95
C ASN A 199 16.34 -18.51 5.46
N ARG A 200 15.62 -17.78 4.59
CA ARG A 200 15.27 -18.17 3.20
C ARG A 200 16.49 -18.27 2.31
N ARG A 201 17.63 -17.78 2.79
CA ARG A 201 18.94 -17.96 2.19
C ARG A 201 19.89 -18.18 3.36
N GLY A 202 20.61 -19.31 3.39
CA GLY A 202 21.71 -19.55 4.33
C GLY A 202 22.92 -18.61 4.12
N LEU A 203 22.66 -17.40 3.64
CA LEU A 203 23.58 -16.30 3.51
C LEU A 203 23.61 -15.58 4.86
N PHE A 204 24.80 -15.51 5.42
CA PHE A 204 25.20 -14.61 6.49
C PHE A 204 24.43 -13.29 6.41
N PRO A 205 24.02 -12.69 7.56
CA PRO A 205 23.31 -11.43 7.54
C PRO A 205 24.06 -10.46 6.61
N PRO A 206 23.35 -9.68 5.77
CA PRO A 206 24.00 -8.54 5.16
C PRO A 206 24.73 -7.80 6.29
N ILE A 207 25.94 -7.30 6.01
CA ILE A 207 26.64 -6.32 6.89
C ILE A 207 25.56 -5.47 7.55
N GLU A 208 25.49 -5.42 8.88
CA GLU A 208 24.40 -4.72 9.58
C GLU A 208 24.18 -3.37 8.91
N ARG A 209 23.01 -3.21 8.28
CA ARG A 209 22.62 -1.98 7.60
C ARG A 209 21.53 -1.36 8.42
N GLU A 210 21.83 -0.26 9.08
CA GLU A 210 20.90 0.42 9.97
C GLU A 210 20.18 1.54 9.20
N SER A 211 18.89 1.72 9.48
CA SER A 211 18.16 2.90 9.01
C SER A 211 18.34 4.07 9.98
N HIS A 212 18.70 5.22 9.42
CA HIS A 212 18.79 6.49 10.14
C HIS A 212 17.61 7.43 9.86
N GLN A 213 16.52 6.90 9.29
CA GLN A 213 15.29 7.65 9.03
C GLN A 213 14.10 6.92 9.64
N ALA A 214 13.17 7.66 10.25
CA ALA A 214 11.99 7.07 10.86
C ALA A 214 10.90 6.69 9.84
N THR A 215 10.90 7.32 8.67
CA THR A 215 9.85 7.16 7.66
C THR A 215 10.39 7.41 6.26
N VAL A 216 9.89 6.65 5.30
CA VAL A 216 10.12 6.85 3.87
C VAL A 216 8.81 6.69 3.11
N THR A 217 8.62 7.51 2.08
CA THR A 217 7.46 7.47 1.19
C THR A 217 7.97 7.46 -0.25
N ALA A 218 7.38 6.59 -1.08
CA ALA A 218 7.63 6.52 -2.51
C ALA A 218 6.29 6.63 -3.23
N SER A 219 6.17 7.55 -4.19
CA SER A 219 4.98 7.71 -5.01
C SER A 219 5.37 7.80 -6.48
N GLN A 220 4.59 7.18 -7.36
CA GLN A 220 4.85 7.20 -8.79
C GLN A 220 3.56 6.91 -9.57
N ARG A 221 3.55 7.30 -10.84
CA ARG A 221 2.49 6.95 -11.79
C ARG A 221 2.97 5.87 -12.75
N PHE A 222 2.10 4.89 -12.97
CA PHE A 222 2.29 3.78 -13.89
C PHE A 222 1.01 3.58 -14.70
N THR A 223 0.99 2.52 -15.49
CA THR A 223 -0.20 1.99 -16.14
C THR A 223 -0.42 0.53 -15.71
N VAL A 224 -1.64 0.03 -15.90
CA VAL A 224 -1.94 -1.40 -15.74
C VAL A 224 -1.01 -2.28 -16.60
N GLN A 225 -0.63 -1.80 -17.78
CA GLN A 225 0.31 -2.48 -18.69
C GLN A 225 1.72 -2.59 -18.07
N ASP A 226 2.21 -1.57 -17.37
CA ASP A 226 3.52 -1.63 -16.71
C ASP A 226 3.56 -2.76 -15.67
N PHE A 227 2.46 -3.01 -14.96
CA PHE A 227 2.34 -4.11 -13.99
C PHE A 227 2.26 -5.48 -14.65
N GLU A 228 1.96 -5.54 -15.95
CA GLU A 228 1.96 -6.79 -16.72
C GLU A 228 3.33 -7.07 -17.34
N ASP A 229 3.95 -6.06 -17.95
CA ASP A 229 5.16 -6.23 -18.75
C ASP A 229 6.44 -6.09 -17.94
N ALA A 230 6.41 -5.33 -16.84
CA ALA A 230 7.60 -4.88 -16.11
C ALA A 230 7.38 -4.78 -14.59
N LEU A 231 6.59 -5.71 -14.01
CA LEU A 231 6.34 -5.74 -12.56
C LEU A 231 7.63 -5.68 -11.70
N PRO A 232 8.73 -6.41 -12.01
CA PRO A 232 9.97 -6.30 -11.26
C PRO A 232 10.54 -4.89 -11.22
N GLU A 233 10.58 -4.20 -12.36
CA GLU A 233 11.10 -2.83 -12.50
C GLU A 233 10.23 -1.81 -11.75
N VAL A 234 8.91 -2.00 -11.77
CA VAL A 234 7.95 -1.19 -11.00
C VAL A 234 8.19 -1.38 -9.50
N VAL A 235 8.33 -2.62 -9.03
CA VAL A 235 8.60 -2.93 -7.61
C VAL A 235 9.97 -2.38 -7.19
N GLU A 236 11.00 -2.53 -8.03
CA GLU A 236 12.33 -1.96 -7.80
C GLU A 236 12.24 -0.44 -7.62
N THR A 237 11.54 0.24 -8.53
CA THR A 237 11.35 1.71 -8.47
C THR A 237 10.69 2.15 -7.16
N LEU A 238 9.66 1.43 -6.69
CA LEU A 238 8.91 1.80 -5.49
C LEU A 238 9.64 1.45 -4.18
N THR A 239 10.45 0.39 -4.18
CA THR A 239 11.16 -0.07 -2.98
C THR A 239 12.57 0.49 -2.86
N GLN A 240 13.14 1.04 -3.94
CA GLN A 240 14.48 1.62 -3.92
C GLN A 240 14.65 2.70 -2.83
N PRO A 241 13.74 3.68 -2.64
CA PRO A 241 13.89 4.68 -1.57
C PRO A 241 13.95 4.04 -0.18
N LEU A 242 13.18 2.95 0.05
CA LEU A 242 13.21 2.21 1.31
C LEU A 242 14.56 1.54 1.54
N TYR A 243 15.14 0.89 0.55
CA TYR A 243 16.41 0.20 0.77
C TYR A 243 17.59 1.16 0.93
N GLN A 244 17.56 2.31 0.24
CA GLN A 244 18.63 3.30 0.31
C GLN A 244 18.84 3.89 1.70
N ILE A 245 17.79 3.98 2.53
CA ILE A 245 17.92 4.52 3.90
C ILE A 245 18.68 3.55 4.84
N PHE A 246 18.82 2.28 4.46
CA PHE A 246 19.64 1.29 5.16
C PHE A 246 21.05 1.23 4.55
N ASP A 247 21.87 2.23 4.86
CA ASP A 247 23.27 2.33 4.40
C ASP A 247 23.45 2.17 2.87
N PHE A 248 22.60 2.86 2.10
CA PHE A 248 22.63 2.86 0.63
C PHE A 248 22.52 1.45 0.03
N TYR A 249 21.76 0.56 0.69
CA TYR A 249 21.52 -0.77 0.16
C TYR A 249 20.74 -0.71 -1.15
N GLU A 250 21.21 -1.49 -2.11
CA GLU A 250 20.54 -1.69 -3.40
C GLU A 250 20.35 -3.21 -3.57
N PRO A 251 19.11 -3.73 -3.46
CA PRO A 251 18.83 -5.12 -3.77
C PRO A 251 19.19 -5.41 -5.23
N PRO A 252 19.86 -6.53 -5.55
CA PRO A 252 20.07 -6.91 -6.95
C PRO A 252 18.74 -7.11 -7.68
N SER A 253 18.60 -6.64 -8.92
CA SER A 253 17.36 -6.81 -9.70
C SER A 253 16.97 -8.30 -9.84
N ASP A 254 17.95 -9.21 -9.97
CA ASP A 254 17.71 -10.66 -9.98
C ASP A 254 17.06 -11.16 -8.67
N LEU A 255 17.37 -10.56 -7.52
CA LEU A 255 16.70 -10.90 -6.25
C LEU A 255 15.21 -10.53 -6.33
N ILE A 256 14.89 -9.33 -6.81
CA ILE A 256 13.52 -8.84 -6.93
C ILE A 256 12.71 -9.75 -7.87
N GLN A 257 13.22 -10.01 -9.07
CA GLN A 257 12.61 -10.92 -10.05
C GLN A 257 12.33 -12.30 -9.43
N ASN A 258 13.36 -12.94 -8.87
CA ASN A 258 13.22 -14.31 -8.35
C ASN A 258 12.22 -14.41 -7.20
N GLU A 259 12.16 -13.40 -6.33
CA GLU A 259 11.22 -13.40 -5.21
C GLU A 259 9.78 -13.11 -5.66
N LEU A 260 9.57 -12.28 -6.69
CA LEU A 260 8.25 -12.07 -7.30
C LEU A 260 7.75 -13.30 -8.06
N ASP A 261 8.63 -14.00 -8.79
CA ASP A 261 8.30 -15.26 -9.46
C ASP A 261 7.90 -16.33 -8.43
N ARG A 262 8.68 -16.43 -7.35
CA ARG A 262 8.39 -17.34 -6.24
C ARG A 262 7.04 -17.03 -5.62
N MET A 263 6.76 -15.77 -5.32
CA MET A 263 5.50 -15.32 -4.71
C MET A 263 4.29 -15.69 -5.59
N GLN A 264 4.35 -15.44 -6.90
CA GLN A 264 3.26 -15.74 -7.83
C GLN A 264 3.03 -17.24 -8.08
N SER A 265 4.02 -18.08 -7.73
CA SER A 265 3.98 -19.53 -7.96
C SER A 265 3.43 -20.36 -6.78
N GLN A 266 3.04 -19.73 -5.67
CA GLN A 266 2.53 -20.41 -4.47
C GLN A 266 1.10 -20.94 -4.62
#